data_AF-A0A357R4X4-F1
#
_entry.id   AF-A0A357R4X4-F1
#
_cell.length_a   1.000
_cell.length_b   1.000
_cell.length_c   1.000
_cell.angle_alpha   90.00
_cell.angle_beta   90.00
_cell.angle_gamma   90.00
#
_symmetry.space_group_name_H-M   'P 1'
#
loop_
_entity.id
_entity.type
_entity.pdbx_description
1 polymer ?
#
loop_
_entity_poly.entity_id
_entity_poly.type
_entity_poly.pdbx_seq_one_letter_code
_entity_poly.pdbx_strand_id
1 'polypeptide(L)'
;MTKLLYLGHSCFVLSNGEDSLIFDPYINGNPGAGDRDPSSISVDYVLVSHAHGDHLGDAVEICQHNNAVLISTFEVGNLCRSQGVSR
;
A
#
# COMPACT_ATOMS: atom_id res chain seq x y z
N MET A 1 18.57 -5.69 -9.14
CA MET A 1 17.73 -6.88 -9.44
C MET A 1 16.41 -6.69 -8.75
N THR A 2 15.30 -6.76 -9.47
CA THR A 2 13.97 -6.55 -8.89
C THR A 2 13.52 -7.79 -8.11
N LYS A 3 12.99 -7.57 -6.91
CA LYS A 3 12.38 -8.59 -6.05
C LYS A 3 10.89 -8.34 -5.95
N LEU A 4 10.12 -9.43 -5.99
CA LEU A 4 8.69 -9.42 -5.74
C LEU A 4 8.42 -10.21 -4.46
N LEU A 5 7.72 -9.61 -3.52
CA LEU A 5 7.16 -10.28 -2.34
C LEU A 5 5.65 -10.29 -2.48
N TYR A 6 5.07 -11.48 -2.61
CA TYR A 6 3.63 -11.66 -2.66
C TYR A 6 3.08 -11.85 -1.24
N LEU A 7 2.05 -11.08 -0.88
CA LEU A 7 1.43 -11.04 0.44
C LEU A 7 -0.03 -11.53 0.41
N GLY A 8 -0.44 -12.22 -0.66
CA GLY A 8 -1.80 -12.75 -0.80
C GLY A 8 -2.79 -11.75 -1.38
N HIS A 9 -3.89 -12.28 -1.92
CA HIS A 9 -4.89 -11.51 -2.67
C HIS A 9 -4.25 -10.72 -3.81
N SER A 10 -4.40 -9.38 -3.81
CA SER A 10 -3.75 -8.47 -4.75
C SER A 10 -2.60 -7.70 -4.11
N CYS A 11 -2.22 -8.04 -2.88
CA CYS A 11 -1.18 -7.36 -2.12
C CYS A 11 0.20 -7.92 -2.47
N PHE A 12 1.07 -7.09 -3.02
CA PHE A 12 2.46 -7.44 -3.28
C PHE A 12 3.38 -6.23 -3.21
N VAL A 13 4.65 -6.49 -2.93
CA VAL A 13 5.71 -5.49 -2.87
C VAL A 13 6.72 -5.74 -3.98
N LEU A 14 7.08 -4.68 -4.71
CA LEU A 14 8.22 -4.65 -5.61
C LEU A 14 9.33 -3.81 -5.01
N SER A 15 10.57 -4.29 -5.09
CA SER A 15 11.74 -3.49 -4.72
C SER A 15 12.93 -3.79 -5.62
N ASN A 16 13.75 -2.78 -5.90
CA ASN A 16 15.00 -2.94 -6.65
C ASN A 16 16.24 -2.61 -5.80
N GLY A 17 16.06 -2.17 -4.55
CA GLY A 17 17.10 -1.72 -3.63
C GLY A 17 17.23 -0.19 -3.52
N GLU A 18 16.59 0.55 -4.42
CA GLU A 18 16.53 2.02 -4.45
C GLU A 18 15.09 2.50 -4.23
N ASP A 19 14.14 1.90 -4.95
CA ASP A 19 12.71 2.15 -4.82
C ASP A 19 11.98 0.91 -4.28
N SER A 20 10.91 1.17 -3.55
CA SER A 20 10.01 0.17 -2.99
C SER A 20 8.54 0.59 -3.17
N LEU A 21 7.73 -0.32 -3.68
CA LEU A 21 6.34 -0.08 -4.05
C LEU A 21 5.48 -1.19 -3.47
N ILE A 22 4.37 -0.84 -2.82
CA ILE A 22 3.30 -1.79 -2.47
C ILE A 22 2.07 -1.54 -3.33
N PHE A 23 1.42 -2.62 -3.73
CA PHE A 23 0.23 -2.62 -4.56
C PHE A 23 -0.92 -3.18 -3.73
N ASP A 24 -2.08 -2.52 -3.79
CA ASP A 24 -3.34 -2.91 -3.14
C ASP A 24 -3.12 -3.45 -1.71
N PRO A 25 -2.68 -2.59 -0.77
CA PRO A 25 -2.10 -2.99 0.50
C PRO A 25 -3.16 -3.45 1.51
N TYR A 26 -3.86 -4.53 1.19
CA TYR A 26 -4.73 -5.25 2.11
C TYR A 26 -3.88 -6.15 3.01
N ILE A 27 -3.59 -5.69 4.22
CA ILE A 27 -2.80 -6.39 5.23
C ILE A 27 -3.73 -6.89 6.34
N ASN A 28 -4.47 -6.00 6.98
CA ASN A 28 -5.40 -6.34 8.05
C ASN A 28 -6.58 -7.15 7.51
N GLY A 29 -6.64 -8.42 7.88
CA GLY A 29 -7.66 -9.37 7.44
C GLY A 29 -7.25 -10.21 6.22
N ASN A 30 -6.10 -9.94 5.59
CA ASN A 30 -5.57 -10.75 4.51
C ASN A 30 -4.85 -12.00 5.06
N PRO A 31 -5.36 -13.23 4.83
CA PRO A 31 -4.71 -14.44 5.34
C PRO A 31 -3.29 -14.65 4.77
N GLY A 32 -3.00 -14.14 3.57
CA GLY A 32 -1.67 -14.22 2.98
C GLY A 32 -0.66 -13.23 3.57
N ALA A 33 -1.15 -12.17 4.22
CA ALA A 33 -0.29 -11.20 4.89
C ALA A 33 0.19 -11.72 6.26
N GLY A 34 -0.47 -12.75 6.81
CA GLY A 34 -0.15 -13.33 8.12
C GLY A 34 -0.34 -12.31 9.24
N ASP A 35 0.54 -12.34 10.24
CA ASP A 35 0.50 -11.43 11.40
C ASP A 35 1.30 -10.13 11.17
N ARG A 36 1.46 -9.69 9.92
CA ARG A 36 2.20 -8.46 9.60
C ARG A 36 1.43 -7.24 10.10
N ASP A 37 2.17 -6.32 10.71
CA ASP A 37 1.68 -5.00 11.07
C ASP A 37 1.84 -4.05 9.86
N PRO A 38 0.77 -3.38 9.37
CA PRO A 38 0.88 -2.41 8.29
C PRO A 38 1.92 -1.32 8.57
N SER A 39 2.05 -0.87 9.83
CA SER A 39 3.03 0.15 10.22
C SER A 39 4.48 -0.33 10.13
N SER A 40 4.72 -1.65 10.03
CA SER A 40 6.06 -2.21 9.81
C SER A 40 6.49 -2.27 8.34
N ILE A 41 5.58 -1.96 7.41
CA ILE A 41 5.85 -2.01 5.97
C ILE A 41 6.56 -0.71 5.57
N SER A 42 7.81 -0.83 5.16
CA SER A 42 8.60 0.29 4.64
C SER A 42 8.56 0.33 3.11
N VAL A 43 7.96 1.39 2.55
CA VAL A 43 7.79 1.58 1.10
C VAL A 43 7.84 3.06 0.69
N ASP A 44 8.29 3.35 -0.53
CA ASP A 44 8.32 4.71 -1.09
C ASP A 44 7.02 5.09 -1.80
N TYR A 45 6.33 4.11 -2.38
CA TYR A 45 5.10 4.29 -3.16
C TYR A 45 4.01 3.30 -2.74
N VAL A 46 2.77 3.79 -2.71
CA VAL A 46 1.57 2.97 -2.48
C VAL A 46 0.67 3.10 -3.71
N LEU A 47 0.37 1.97 -4.35
CA LEU A 47 -0.48 1.92 -5.53
C LEU A 47 -1.81 1.27 -5.16
N VAL A 48 -2.91 1.96 -5.46
CA VAL A 48 -4.27 1.45 -5.19
C VAL A 48 -5.04 1.41 -6.50
N SER A 49 -5.54 0.24 -6.86
CA SER A 49 -6.31 0.03 -8.10
C SER A 49 -7.71 0.61 -8.02
N HIS A 50 -8.41 0.41 -6.90
CA HIS A 50 -9.76 0.93 -6.64
C HIS A 50 -10.09 0.92 -5.13
N ALA A 51 -11.19 1.58 -4.74
CA ALA A 51 -11.53 1.85 -3.33
C ALA A 51 -12.22 0.71 -2.56
N HIS A 52 -12.29 -0.52 -3.09
CA HIS A 52 -12.81 -1.63 -2.29
C HIS A 52 -11.86 -1.96 -1.13
N GLY A 53 -12.40 -2.37 0.01
CA GLY A 53 -11.63 -2.54 1.25
C GLY A 53 -10.51 -3.57 1.17
N ASP A 54 -10.68 -4.59 0.34
CA ASP A 54 -9.67 -5.63 0.06
C ASP A 54 -8.59 -5.18 -0.95
N HIS A 55 -8.63 -3.93 -1.42
CA HIS A 55 -7.60 -3.32 -2.26
C HIS A 55 -7.06 -2.02 -1.66
N LEU A 56 -7.94 -1.10 -1.24
CA LEU A 56 -7.55 0.11 -0.50
C LEU A 56 -6.85 -0.25 0.81
N GLY A 57 -7.40 -1.23 1.54
CA GLY A 57 -6.80 -1.81 2.74
C GLY A 57 -6.21 -0.78 3.69
N ASP A 58 -4.94 -0.99 4.00
CA ASP A 58 -4.16 -0.21 4.95
C ASP A 58 -3.33 0.90 4.27
N ALA A 59 -3.71 1.29 3.04
CA ALA A 59 -2.96 2.27 2.24
C ALA A 59 -2.74 3.60 2.96
N VAL A 60 -3.77 4.12 3.66
CA VAL A 60 -3.69 5.41 4.36
C VAL A 60 -2.67 5.33 5.50
N GLU A 61 -2.71 4.27 6.31
CA GLU A 61 -1.78 4.04 7.41
C GLU A 61 -0.34 3.90 6.90
N ILE A 62 -0.14 3.08 5.87
CA ILE A 62 1.19 2.87 5.26
C ILE A 62 1.73 4.16 4.65
N CYS A 63 0.89 4.94 3.96
CA CYS A 63 1.29 6.24 3.42
C CYS A 63 1.77 7.19 4.51
N GLN A 64 1.02 7.30 5.61
CA GLN A 64 1.34 8.20 6.72
C GLN A 64 2.61 7.78 7.45
N HIS A 65 2.80 6.47 7.69
CA HIS A 65 4.00 5.96 8.35
C HIS A 65 5.27 6.24 7.53
N ASN A 66 5.18 6.12 6.21
CA ASN A 66 6.34 6.22 5.32
C ASN A 66 6.56 7.61 4.70
N ASN A 67 5.57 8.51 4.80
CA ASN A 67 5.49 9.68 3.91
C ASN A 67 5.60 9.28 2.41
N ALA A 68 4.97 8.14 2.08
CA ALA A 68 4.97 7.55 0.75
C ALA A 68 4.03 8.29 -0.20
N VAL A 69 4.31 8.20 -1.50
CA VAL A 69 3.46 8.77 -2.56
C VAL A 69 2.34 7.80 -2.89
N LEU A 70 1.09 8.26 -2.81
CA LEU A 70 -0.06 7.48 -3.24
C LEU A 70 -0.32 7.67 -4.74
N ILE A 71 -0.41 6.56 -5.47
CA ILE A 71 -0.73 6.54 -6.90
C ILE A 71 -2.04 5.78 -7.11
N SER A 72 -3.06 6.49 -7.60
CA SER A 72 -4.37 5.92 -7.92
C SER A 72 -5.14 6.83 -8.88
N THR A 73 -6.43 6.57 -9.08
CA THR A 73 -7.34 7.48 -9.77
C THR A 73 -7.61 8.73 -8.94
N PHE A 74 -8.15 9.78 -9.58
CA PHE A 74 -8.40 11.07 -8.94
C PHE A 74 -9.32 10.95 -7.71
N GLU A 75 -10.39 10.16 -7.81
CA GLU A 75 -11.37 9.95 -6.75
C GLU A 75 -10.76 9.23 -5.54
N VAL A 76 -9.98 8.17 -5.77
CA VAL A 76 -9.29 7.43 -4.69
C VAL A 76 -8.22 8.30 -4.04
N GLY A 77 -7.45 9.04 -4.84
CA GLY A 77 -6.46 10.00 -4.34
C GLY A 77 -7.11 11.06 -3.44
N ASN A 78 -8.25 11.62 -3.84
CA ASN A 78 -9.00 12.58 -3.01
C ASN A 78 -9.56 11.95 -1.73
N LEU A 79 -10.05 10.70 -1.80
CA LEU A 79 -10.49 9.96 -0.62
C LEU A 79 -9.35 9.82 0.39
N CYS A 80 -8.17 9.35 -0.03
CA CYS A 80 -7.02 9.20 0.86
C CYS A 80 -6.48 10.55 1.35
N ARG A 81 -6.49 11.58 0.50
CA ARG A 81 -6.12 12.95 0.90
C ARG A 81 -7.04 13.48 2.00
N SER A 82 -8.35 13.22 1.91
CA SER A 82 -9.31 13.60 2.96
C SER A 82 -9.04 12.91 4.30
N GLN A 83 -8.30 11.80 4.28
CA GLN A 83 -7.86 11.04 5.46
C GLN A 83 -6.43 11.38 5.92
N GLY A 84 -5.79 12.39 5.31
CA GLY A 84 -4.49 12.91 5.75
C GLY A 84 -3.28 12.41 4.97
N VAL A 85 -3.46 11.68 3.87
CA VAL A 85 -2.35 11.38 2.95
C VAL A 85 -1.90 12.66 2.25
N SER A 86 -0.61 12.98 2.33
CA SER A 86 -0.04 14.28 1.92
C SER A 86 0.64 14.28 0.56
N ARG A 87 0.93 13.10 -0.02
CA ARG A 87 1.73 12.94 -1.24
C ARG A 87 1.17 11.89 -2.18
#